data_AF-A0A0F8ZY85-F1
#
_entry.id   AF-A0A0F8ZY85-F1
#
_cell.length_a   1.000
_cell.length_b   1.000
_cell.length_c   1.000
_cell.angle_alpha   90.00
_cell.angle_beta   90.00
_cell.angle_gamma   90.00
#
_symmetry.space_group_name_H-M   'P 1'
#
loop_
_entity.id
_entity.type
_entity.pdbx_description
1 polymer ?
#
loop_
_entity_poly.entity_id
_entity_poly.type
_entity_poly.pdbx_seq_one_letter_code
_entity_poly.pdbx_strand_id
1 'polypeptide(L)'
;MDNGSVYISRHFYGILVELEIKQLRHAPYQAHAKGKVEAAHKIVKHDFQAEAALADFHTLEELNSAFWAWSELEYNKRVHSATGEPPNGRFLAGLPKPPAAIIRRISDIKEFSRMFLWKESRTVSKYGQIKLHGNQYPVTTRPHRTVVQVRFDPFSLAELFICEANGTLLETTHPSKKVNNRAPNIPQESAKSKRKVSADSVAYFTRLREKHLESQKHNSEMSFSKPRQP
;
A
#
# COMPACT_ATOMS: atom_id res chain seq x y z
N MET A 1 3.32 16.72 -3.70
CA MET A 1 1.93 16.33 -3.37
C MET A 1 1.00 17.53 -3.46
N ASP A 2 -0.21 17.35 -4.00
CA ASP A 2 -1.23 18.39 -3.97
C ASP A 2 -1.76 18.61 -2.55
N ASN A 3 -2.60 19.64 -2.39
CA ASN A 3 -3.21 20.00 -1.11
C ASN A 3 -4.58 19.35 -0.90
N GLY A 4 -4.85 18.22 -1.57
CA GLY A 4 -6.06 17.44 -1.32
C GLY A 4 -6.17 17.04 0.15
N SER A 5 -7.41 16.98 0.66
CA SER A 5 -7.70 16.74 2.08
C SER A 5 -7.01 15.49 2.65
N VAL A 6 -6.88 14.44 1.84
CA VAL A 6 -6.20 13.19 2.20
C VAL A 6 -4.69 13.41 2.44
N TYR A 7 -4.02 14.18 1.59
CA TYR A 7 -2.57 14.42 1.65
C TYR A 7 -2.16 15.43 2.72
N ILE A 8 -3.10 16.22 3.25
CA ILE A 8 -2.87 17.12 4.38
C ILE A 8 -3.35 16.52 5.71
N SER A 9 -3.91 15.30 5.69
CA SER A 9 -4.42 14.66 6.90
C SER A 9 -3.31 14.36 7.90
N ARG A 10 -3.64 14.45 9.19
CA ARG A 10 -2.71 14.15 10.30
C ARG A 10 -2.20 12.70 10.24
N HIS A 11 -3.04 11.76 9.80
CA HIS A 11 -2.66 10.36 9.65
C HIS A 11 -1.60 10.19 8.56
N PHE A 12 -1.82 10.75 7.37
CA PHE A 12 -0.85 10.71 6.28
C PHE A 12 0.50 11.33 6.68
N TYR A 13 0.46 12.52 7.31
CA TYR A 13 1.68 13.16 7.82
C TYR A 13 2.40 12.29 8.86
N GLY A 14 1.66 11.67 9.79
CA GLY A 14 2.22 10.78 10.80
C GLY A 14 2.91 9.55 10.22
N ILE A 15 2.40 8.99 9.11
CA ILE A 15 3.07 7.89 8.39
C ILE A 15 4.37 8.39 7.75
N LEU A 16 4.34 9.54 7.07
CA LEU A 16 5.54 10.09 6.42
C LEU A 16 6.67 10.38 7.42
N VAL A 17 6.34 10.85 8.61
CA VAL A 17 7.33 11.06 9.69
C VAL A 17 7.94 9.74 10.13
N GLU A 18 7.16 8.68 10.34
CA GLU A 18 7.68 7.36 10.70
C GLU A 18 8.52 6.70 9.61
N LEU A 19 8.20 6.98 8.34
CA LEU A 19 9.00 6.52 7.20
C LEU A 19 10.23 7.39 6.91
N GLU A 20 10.43 8.47 7.69
CA GLU A 20 11.45 9.49 7.46
C GLU A 20 11.41 10.04 6.02
N ILE A 21 10.19 10.26 5.51
CA ILE A 21 9.94 10.80 4.18
C ILE A 21 9.53 12.27 4.33
N LYS A 22 10.32 13.16 3.74
CA LYS A 22 9.98 14.58 3.68
C LYS A 22 8.80 14.80 2.74
N GLN A 23 7.71 15.38 3.25
CA GLN A 23 6.61 15.81 2.41
C GLN A 23 7.00 17.06 1.61
N LEU A 24 7.09 16.94 0.29
CA LEU A 24 7.25 18.08 -0.62
C LEU A 24 5.89 18.47 -1.21
N ARG A 25 5.48 19.71 -0.97
CA ARG A 25 4.26 20.30 -1.53
C ARG A 25 4.65 21.27 -2.64
N HIS A 26 3.89 21.24 -3.72
CA HIS A 26 4.06 22.19 -4.82
C HIS A 26 3.12 23.37 -4.57
N ALA A 27 3.56 24.57 -4.96
CA ALA A 27 2.71 25.75 -4.88
C ALA A 27 1.56 25.62 -5.91
N PRO A 28 0.43 26.31 -5.69
CA PRO A 28 -0.60 26.43 -6.71
C PRO A 28 0.01 26.80 -8.08
N TYR A 29 -0.55 26.25 -9.16
CA TYR A 29 -0.14 26.49 -10.56
C TYR A 29 1.19 25.86 -11.03
N GLN A 30 1.79 24.94 -10.28
CA GLN A 30 2.98 24.18 -10.72
C GLN A 30 2.63 22.85 -11.43
N ALA A 31 1.96 22.93 -12.58
CA ALA A 31 1.50 21.77 -13.35
C ALA A 31 2.62 20.80 -13.78
N HIS A 32 3.86 21.30 -13.97
CA HIS A 32 5.00 20.50 -14.41
C HIS A 32 5.37 19.36 -13.43
N ALA A 33 5.04 19.52 -12.15
CA ALA A 33 5.30 18.49 -11.13
C ALA A 33 4.37 17.26 -11.26
N LYS A 34 3.24 17.38 -11.97
CA LYS A 34 2.16 16.38 -11.98
C LYS A 34 2.03 15.63 -13.30
N GLY A 35 2.44 16.25 -14.41
CA GLY A 35 2.20 15.73 -15.77
C GLY A 35 2.71 14.31 -16.02
N LYS A 36 3.85 13.92 -15.43
CA LYS A 36 4.39 12.55 -15.58
C LYS A 36 3.52 11.50 -14.90
N VAL A 37 3.07 11.77 -13.67
CA VAL A 37 2.21 10.87 -12.91
C VAL A 37 0.83 10.78 -13.56
N GLU A 38 0.30 11.91 -14.03
CA GLU A 38 -0.96 11.92 -14.78
C GLU A 38 -0.89 11.15 -16.09
N ALA A 39 0.21 11.27 -16.84
CA ALA A 39 0.42 10.48 -18.04
C ALA A 39 0.43 8.97 -17.75
N ALA A 40 1.17 8.55 -16.71
CA ALA A 40 1.17 7.15 -16.28
C ALA A 40 -0.23 6.68 -15.85
N HIS A 41 -0.97 7.48 -15.07
CA HIS A 41 -2.34 7.15 -14.67
C HIS A 41 -3.30 7.06 -15.86
N LYS A 42 -3.13 7.92 -16.88
CA LYS A 42 -3.90 7.84 -18.12
C LYS A 42 -3.65 6.51 -18.83
N ILE A 43 -2.39 6.07 -18.93
CA ILE A 43 -2.05 4.78 -19.55
C ILE A 43 -2.68 3.63 -18.76
N VAL A 44 -2.56 3.61 -17.43
CA VAL A 44 -3.22 2.58 -16.59
C VAL A 44 -4.73 2.58 -16.82
N LYS A 45 -5.37 3.76 -16.93
CA LYS A 45 -6.80 3.86 -17.12
C LYS A 45 -7.25 3.40 -18.52
N HIS A 46 -6.52 3.80 -19.56
CA HIS A 46 -6.89 3.53 -20.95
C HIS A 46 -6.51 2.14 -21.42
N ASP A 47 -5.32 1.67 -21.07
CA ASP A 47 -4.80 0.40 -21.56
C ASP A 47 -5.22 -0.75 -20.63
N PHE A 48 -4.99 -0.61 -19.32
CA PHE A 48 -5.28 -1.69 -18.37
C PHE A 48 -6.73 -1.68 -17.89
N GLN A 49 -7.20 -0.59 -17.29
CA GLN A 49 -8.49 -0.56 -16.61
C GLN A 49 -9.67 -0.74 -17.57
N ALA A 50 -9.56 -0.21 -18.79
CA ALA A 50 -10.60 -0.37 -19.81
C ALA A 50 -10.78 -1.84 -20.21
N GLU A 51 -9.69 -2.56 -20.45
CA GLU A 51 -9.71 -4.00 -20.76
C GLU A 51 -10.09 -4.83 -19.52
N ALA A 52 -9.55 -4.50 -18.35
CA ALA A 52 -9.81 -5.22 -17.11
C ALA A 52 -11.29 -5.16 -16.70
N ALA A 53 -11.98 -4.06 -17.03
CA ALA A 53 -13.42 -3.93 -16.82
C ALA A 53 -14.26 -4.93 -17.64
N LEU A 54 -13.69 -5.49 -18.72
CA LEU A 54 -14.33 -6.45 -19.63
C LEU A 54 -13.85 -7.89 -19.42
N ALA A 55 -12.83 -8.11 -18.60
CA ALA A 55 -12.14 -9.39 -18.42
C ALA A 55 -12.78 -10.33 -17.38
N ASP A 56 -13.98 -10.01 -16.89
CA ASP A 56 -14.76 -10.78 -15.93
C ASP A 56 -14.01 -11.22 -14.66
N PHE A 57 -13.20 -10.33 -14.08
CA PHE A 57 -12.54 -10.63 -12.80
C PHE A 57 -13.56 -10.69 -11.64
N HIS A 58 -13.46 -11.74 -10.83
CA HIS A 58 -14.34 -11.98 -9.68
C HIS A 58 -13.65 -11.72 -8.35
N THR A 59 -12.32 -11.76 -8.31
CA THR A 59 -11.52 -11.59 -7.10
C THR A 59 -10.49 -10.47 -7.25
N LEU A 60 -10.06 -9.90 -6.12
CA LEU A 60 -9.01 -8.87 -6.11
C LEU A 60 -7.66 -9.48 -6.50
N GLU A 61 -7.45 -10.74 -6.15
CA GLU A 61 -6.26 -11.53 -6.46
C GLU A 61 -6.11 -11.72 -7.98
N GLU A 62 -7.19 -12.04 -8.69
CA GLU A 62 -7.21 -12.11 -10.15
C GLU A 62 -6.82 -10.77 -10.77
N LEU A 63 -7.48 -9.69 -10.36
CA LEU A 63 -7.19 -8.34 -10.86
C LEU A 63 -5.74 -7.94 -10.60
N ASN A 64 -5.23 -8.19 -9.40
CA ASN A 64 -3.85 -7.88 -9.03
C ASN A 64 -2.86 -8.68 -9.89
N SER A 65 -3.10 -9.99 -10.07
CA SER A 65 -2.23 -10.83 -10.89
C SER A 65 -2.21 -10.39 -12.36
N ALA A 66 -3.35 -9.98 -12.91
CA ALA A 66 -3.45 -9.42 -14.25
C ALA A 66 -2.70 -8.07 -14.36
N PHE A 67 -2.82 -7.21 -13.35
CA PHE A 67 -2.11 -5.94 -13.30
C PHE A 67 -0.59 -6.12 -13.27
N TRP A 68 -0.09 -7.02 -12.44
CA TRP A 68 1.35 -7.32 -12.37
C TRP A 68 1.88 -7.85 -13.70
N ALA A 69 1.16 -8.79 -14.32
CA ALA A 69 1.51 -9.34 -15.62
C ALA A 69 1.57 -8.25 -16.70
N TRP A 70 0.55 -7.39 -16.78
CA TRP A 70 0.51 -6.26 -17.71
C TRP A 70 1.64 -5.25 -17.47
N SER A 71 1.84 -4.87 -16.21
CA SER A 71 2.87 -3.90 -15.82
C SER A 71 4.26 -4.37 -16.22
N GLU A 72 4.61 -5.62 -15.90
CA GLU A 72 5.95 -6.16 -16.12
C GLU A 72 6.23 -6.57 -17.57
N LEU A 73 5.24 -7.13 -18.26
CA LEU A 73 5.44 -7.67 -19.61
C LEU A 73 5.23 -6.63 -20.71
N GLU A 74 4.34 -5.66 -20.51
CA GLU A 74 3.98 -4.69 -21.54
C GLU A 74 4.41 -3.28 -21.15
N TYR A 75 3.81 -2.71 -20.11
CA TYR A 75 3.98 -1.29 -19.80
C TYR A 75 5.44 -0.92 -19.54
N ASN A 76 6.12 -1.64 -18.64
CA ASN A 76 7.49 -1.32 -18.25
C ASN A 76 8.55 -1.63 -19.32
N LYS A 77 8.19 -2.43 -20.34
CA LYS A 77 9.06 -2.79 -21.47
C LYS A 77 8.78 -1.98 -22.73
N ARG A 78 7.62 -1.33 -22.84
CA ARG A 78 7.25 -0.49 -23.97
C ARG A 78 8.16 0.74 -24.04
N VAL A 79 8.74 0.98 -25.20
CA VAL A 79 9.55 2.18 -25.46
C VAL A 79 8.65 3.40 -25.37
N HIS A 80 9.01 4.35 -24.49
CA HIS A 80 8.21 5.53 -24.27
C HIS A 80 8.51 6.59 -25.34
N SER A 81 7.47 7.11 -25.99
CA SER A 81 7.58 8.01 -27.15
C SER A 81 8.41 9.28 -26.88
N ALA A 82 8.26 9.87 -25.69
CA ALA A 82 8.98 11.11 -25.35
C ALA A 82 10.45 10.89 -24.93
N THR A 83 10.81 9.70 -24.43
CA THR A 83 12.18 9.45 -23.90
C THR A 83 12.98 8.52 -24.79
N GLY A 84 12.36 7.81 -25.73
CA GLY A 84 13.02 6.83 -26.60
C GLY A 84 13.49 5.57 -25.87
N GLU A 85 13.15 5.42 -24.58
CA GLU A 85 13.66 4.36 -23.70
C GLU A 85 12.51 3.68 -22.96
N PRO A 86 12.62 2.37 -22.64
CA PRO A 86 11.65 1.68 -21.79
C PRO A 86 11.79 2.14 -20.33
N PRO A 87 10.67 2.28 -19.58
CA PRO A 87 10.70 2.68 -18.16
C PRO A 87 11.65 1.85 -17.29
N ASN A 88 11.67 0.53 -17.46
CA ASN A 88 12.57 -0.34 -16.70
C ASN A 88 14.04 -0.05 -16.98
N GLY A 89 14.41 0.09 -18.25
CA GLY A 89 15.80 0.36 -18.63
C GLY A 89 16.28 1.70 -18.06
N ARG A 90 15.44 2.73 -18.18
CA ARG A 90 15.75 4.06 -17.65
C ARG A 90 15.80 4.08 -16.12
N PHE A 91 14.89 3.37 -15.44
CA PHE A 91 14.88 3.25 -13.99
C PHE A 91 16.16 2.58 -13.49
N LEU A 92 16.54 1.43 -14.06
CA LEU A 92 17.75 0.70 -13.69
C LEU A 92 19.01 1.50 -13.95
N ALA A 93 19.09 2.22 -15.08
CA ALA A 93 20.22 3.10 -15.40
C ALA A 93 20.34 4.30 -14.46
N GLY A 94 19.19 4.79 -13.94
CA GLY A 94 19.12 5.92 -13.01
C GLY A 94 19.33 5.54 -11.55
N LEU A 95 19.42 4.26 -11.20
CA LEU A 95 19.70 3.84 -9.83
C LEU A 95 21.11 4.30 -9.42
N PRO A 96 21.27 4.88 -8.22
CA PRO A 96 22.59 5.20 -7.71
C PRO A 96 23.44 3.92 -7.67
N LYS A 97 24.68 4.00 -8.14
CA LYS A 97 25.61 2.87 -8.13
C LYS A 97 26.21 2.69 -6.72
N PRO A 98 26.58 1.46 -6.32
CA PRO A 98 27.29 1.24 -5.06
C PRO A 98 28.56 2.12 -5.01
N PRO A 99 28.92 2.71 -3.85
CA PRO A 99 28.32 2.54 -2.52
C PRO A 99 27.14 3.47 -2.20
N ALA A 100 26.79 4.40 -3.10
CA ALA A 100 25.69 5.36 -2.91
C ALA A 100 24.28 4.74 -3.03
N ALA A 101 24.20 3.47 -3.42
CA ALA A 101 22.99 2.67 -3.56
C ALA A 101 22.36 2.29 -2.21
N ILE A 102 21.95 3.26 -1.39
CA ILE A 102 21.27 2.99 -0.12
C ILE A 102 19.77 2.82 -0.40
N ILE A 103 19.38 1.62 -0.82
CA ILE A 103 17.97 1.21 -0.80
C ILE A 103 17.67 0.73 0.62
N ARG A 104 16.86 1.49 1.36
CA ARG A 104 16.40 1.09 2.70
C ARG A 104 15.61 -0.22 2.60
N ARG A 105 16.12 -1.28 3.21
CA ARG A 105 15.42 -2.56 3.31
C ARG A 105 14.59 -2.59 4.58
N ILE A 106 13.40 -3.16 4.47
CA ILE A 106 12.51 -3.40 5.61
C ILE A 106 12.92 -4.74 6.22
N SER A 107 13.26 -4.73 7.51
CA SER A 107 13.62 -5.94 8.27
C SER A 107 12.39 -6.64 8.84
N ASP A 108 11.47 -5.89 9.45
CA ASP A 108 10.20 -6.41 9.99
C ASP A 108 8.99 -5.86 9.21
N ILE A 109 8.41 -6.72 8.37
CA ILE A 109 7.22 -6.41 7.59
C ILE A 109 6.01 -6.14 8.49
N LYS A 110 5.91 -6.81 9.64
CA LYS A 110 4.78 -6.61 10.58
C LYS A 110 4.88 -5.23 11.21
N GLU A 111 6.07 -4.81 11.64
CA GLU A 111 6.29 -3.46 12.15
C GLU A 111 6.01 -2.38 11.12
N PHE A 112 6.54 -2.57 9.91
CA PHE A 112 6.28 -1.67 8.79
C PHE A 112 4.78 -1.54 8.51
N SER A 113 4.06 -2.67 8.47
CA SER A 113 2.60 -2.66 8.23
C SER A 113 1.84 -1.92 9.33
N ARG A 114 2.28 -2.02 10.59
CA ARG A 114 1.67 -1.30 11.72
C ARG A 114 1.78 0.22 11.61
N MET A 115 2.74 0.76 10.85
CA MET A 115 2.89 2.22 10.65
C MET A 115 1.68 2.83 9.94
N PHE A 116 1.01 2.05 9.08
CA PHE A 116 -0.14 2.46 8.27
C PHE A 116 -1.48 2.36 9.00
N LEU A 117 -1.51 1.77 10.20
CA LEU A 117 -2.71 1.68 11.00
C LEU A 117 -3.14 3.06 11.53
N TRP A 118 -4.44 3.24 11.76
CA TRP A 118 -4.97 4.49 12.32
C TRP A 118 -4.46 4.70 13.73
N LYS A 119 -4.11 5.94 14.06
CA LYS A 119 -3.46 6.31 15.32
C LYS A 119 -4.34 7.23 16.13
N GLU A 120 -4.58 6.87 17.39
CA GLU A 120 -5.28 7.72 18.34
C GLU A 120 -4.55 7.76 19.68
N SER A 121 -4.64 8.88 20.40
CA SER A 121 -4.16 8.97 21.77
C SER A 121 -5.29 8.62 22.72
N ARG A 122 -5.08 7.63 23.60
CA ARG A 122 -6.08 7.18 24.57
C ARG A 122 -5.47 7.08 25.96
N THR A 123 -6.27 7.40 26.96
CA THR A 123 -5.86 7.33 28.37
C THR A 123 -6.28 5.99 28.96
N VAL A 124 -5.36 5.32 29.65
CA VAL A 124 -5.65 4.10 30.40
C VAL A 124 -6.56 4.47 31.57
N SER A 125 -7.74 3.85 31.62
CA SER A 125 -8.71 4.08 32.69
C SER A 125 -8.20 3.58 34.05
N LYS A 126 -8.89 3.97 35.14
CA LYS A 126 -8.58 3.48 36.49
C LYS A 126 -8.65 1.96 36.64
N TYR A 127 -9.35 1.28 35.72
CA TYR A 127 -9.51 -0.16 35.68
C TYR A 127 -8.48 -0.86 34.77
N GLY A 128 -7.45 -0.14 34.30
CA GLY A 128 -6.44 -0.74 33.41
C GLY A 128 -7.00 -1.09 32.03
N GLN A 129 -7.91 -0.27 31.49
CA GLN A 129 -8.54 -0.52 30.19
C GLN A 129 -8.57 0.74 29.33
N ILE A 130 -8.50 0.54 28.01
CA ILE A 130 -8.71 1.57 26.98
C ILE A 130 -10.07 1.36 26.33
N LYS A 131 -10.82 2.46 26.17
CA LYS A 131 -12.07 2.46 25.40
C LYS A 131 -11.82 3.03 24.01
N LEU A 132 -12.22 2.29 22.98
CA LEU A 132 -12.10 2.71 21.58
C LEU A 132 -13.33 2.24 20.80
N HIS A 133 -14.01 3.18 20.11
CA HIS A 133 -15.19 2.92 19.27
C HIS A 133 -16.24 1.99 19.89
N GLY A 134 -16.49 2.11 21.20
CA GLY A 134 -17.46 1.29 21.94
C GLY A 134 -16.94 -0.04 22.48
N ASN A 135 -15.71 -0.42 22.12
CA ASN A 135 -15.02 -1.60 22.64
C ASN A 135 -14.13 -1.24 23.85
N GLN A 136 -13.83 -2.24 24.68
CA GLN A 136 -12.93 -2.12 25.85
C GLN A 136 -11.78 -3.10 25.70
N TYR A 137 -10.56 -2.60 25.85
CA TYR A 137 -9.33 -3.35 25.69
C TYR A 137 -8.53 -3.32 27.01
N PRO A 138 -8.18 -4.46 27.61
CA PRO A 138 -7.37 -4.53 28.80
C PRO A 138 -5.93 -4.10 28.51
N VAL A 139 -5.29 -3.44 29.47
CA VAL A 139 -3.93 -2.93 29.38
C VAL A 139 -3.11 -3.41 30.55
N THR A 140 -1.94 -3.98 30.27
CA THR A 140 -1.07 -4.57 31.31
C THR A 140 0.27 -3.85 31.43
N THR A 141 0.78 -3.30 30.34
CA THR A 141 2.13 -2.70 30.26
C THR A 141 2.23 -1.30 30.85
N ARG A 142 1.12 -0.58 31.05
CA ARG A 142 1.13 0.82 31.51
C ARG A 142 0.16 1.07 32.67
N PRO A 143 0.54 1.94 33.63
CA PRO A 143 -0.31 2.25 34.77
C PRO A 143 -1.52 3.09 34.35
N HIS A 144 -2.55 3.07 35.19
CA HIS A 144 -3.74 3.90 35.03
C HIS A 144 -3.40 5.39 34.91
N ARG A 145 -4.27 6.16 34.24
CA ARG A 145 -4.11 7.59 33.94
C ARG A 145 -2.93 7.95 33.04
N THR A 146 -2.24 6.96 32.46
CA THR A 146 -1.21 7.20 31.45
C THR A 146 -1.86 7.39 30.07
N VAL A 147 -1.35 8.33 29.30
CA VAL A 147 -1.73 8.50 27.88
C VAL A 147 -0.81 7.63 27.04
N VAL A 148 -1.41 6.77 26.21
CA VAL A 148 -0.70 5.92 25.25
C VAL A 148 -1.20 6.18 23.85
N GLN A 149 -0.38 5.86 22.84
CA GLN A 149 -0.84 5.83 21.46
C GLN A 149 -1.42 4.44 21.19
N VAL A 150 -2.55 4.38 20.53
CA VAL A 150 -3.13 3.13 20.05
C VAL A 150 -3.14 3.13 18.53
N ARG A 151 -2.83 1.97 17.94
CA ARG A 151 -2.92 1.72 16.50
C ARG A 151 -3.92 0.61 16.22
N PHE A 152 -4.80 0.81 15.24
CA PHE A 152 -5.84 -0.16 14.88
C PHE A 152 -6.20 -0.10 13.39
N ASP A 153 -6.77 -1.19 12.89
CA ASP A 153 -7.40 -1.22 11.58
C ASP A 153 -8.84 -0.67 11.69
N PRO A 154 -9.19 0.41 10.97
CA PRO A 154 -10.55 0.92 10.98
C PRO A 154 -11.59 -0.10 10.51
N PHE A 155 -11.23 -1.04 9.63
CA PHE A 155 -12.15 -2.05 9.10
C PHE A 155 -12.31 -3.27 10.04
N SER A 156 -11.36 -3.47 10.95
CA SER A 156 -11.36 -4.57 11.92
C SER A 156 -10.82 -4.14 13.29
N LEU A 157 -11.72 -3.96 14.24
CA LEU A 157 -11.40 -3.62 15.63
C LEU A 157 -11.08 -4.85 16.51
N ALA A 158 -10.65 -5.96 15.90
CA ALA A 158 -10.35 -7.21 16.60
C ALA A 158 -9.04 -7.13 17.41
N GLU A 159 -8.11 -6.31 16.97
CA GLU A 159 -6.79 -6.15 17.58
C GLU A 159 -6.50 -4.67 17.76
N LEU A 160 -5.81 -4.36 18.86
CA LEU A 160 -5.35 -3.02 19.18
C LEU A 160 -3.88 -3.08 19.59
N PHE A 161 -3.06 -2.27 18.95
CA PHE A 161 -1.63 -2.19 19.25
C PHE A 161 -1.40 -0.96 20.13
N ILE A 162 -0.85 -1.17 21.33
CA ILE A 162 -0.52 -0.09 22.25
C ILE A 162 0.95 0.25 22.07
N CYS A 163 1.21 1.51 21.74
CA CYS A 163 2.52 2.04 21.44
C CYS A 163 2.88 3.20 22.37
N GLU A 164 4.18 3.38 22.58
CA GLU A 164 4.73 4.60 23.16
C GLU A 164 4.60 5.79 22.21
N ALA A 165 4.87 6.99 22.74
CA ALA A 165 4.88 8.22 21.95
C ALA A 165 5.95 8.22 20.82
N ASN A 166 7.04 7.47 21.01
CA ASN A 166 8.09 7.27 20.00
C ASN A 166 7.72 6.22 18.93
N GLY A 167 6.55 5.57 19.04
CA GLY A 167 6.07 4.56 18.09
C GLY A 167 6.45 3.11 18.43
N THR A 168 7.23 2.87 19.48
CA THR A 168 7.60 1.53 19.94
C THR A 168 6.37 0.77 20.41
N LEU A 169 6.20 -0.47 19.92
CA LEU A 169 5.11 -1.36 20.36
C LEU A 169 5.36 -1.84 21.79
N LEU A 170 4.37 -1.65 22.68
CA LEU A 170 4.41 -2.14 24.05
C LEU A 170 3.67 -3.46 24.21
N GLU A 171 2.43 -3.51 23.74
CA GLU A 171 1.59 -4.71 23.82
C GLU A 171 0.58 -4.74 22.68
N THR A 172 0.12 -5.94 22.36
CA THR A 172 -1.06 -6.17 21.51
C THR A 172 -2.17 -6.65 22.41
N THR A 173 -3.35 -6.05 22.29
CA THR A 173 -4.51 -6.35 23.13
C THR A 173 -5.75 -6.58 22.29
N HIS A 174 -6.68 -7.37 22.85
CA HIS A 174 -7.92 -7.77 22.21
C HIS A 174 -9.11 -7.28 23.04
N PRO A 175 -10.27 -7.01 22.42
CA PRO A 175 -11.40 -6.46 23.15
C PRO A 175 -11.96 -7.52 24.11
N SER A 176 -12.15 -7.16 25.40
CA SER A 176 -12.79 -8.05 26.38
C SER A 176 -14.24 -8.39 26.00
N LYS A 177 -14.92 -7.42 25.36
CA LYS A 177 -16.23 -7.60 24.72
C LYS A 177 -16.25 -6.77 23.45
N LYS A 178 -16.46 -7.44 22.31
CA LYS A 178 -16.54 -6.80 21.00
C LYS A 178 -17.98 -6.35 20.74
N VAL A 179 -18.19 -5.03 20.75
CA VAL A 179 -19.49 -4.39 20.49
C VAL A 179 -19.56 -3.93 19.03
N ASN A 180 -18.52 -3.27 18.56
CA ASN A 180 -18.41 -2.81 17.17
C ASN A 180 -17.25 -3.50 16.46
N ASN A 181 -17.46 -3.87 15.19
CA ASN A 181 -16.40 -4.48 14.37
C ASN A 181 -15.53 -3.46 13.63
N ARG A 182 -16.05 -2.25 13.39
CA ARG A 182 -15.45 -1.25 12.51
C ARG A 182 -15.60 0.14 13.10
N ALA A 183 -14.66 1.03 12.75
CA ALA A 183 -14.71 2.43 13.13
C ALA A 183 -15.91 3.14 12.46
N PRO A 184 -16.46 4.20 13.09
CA PRO A 184 -17.54 5.00 12.51
C PRO A 184 -17.06 5.79 11.28
N ASN A 185 -18.00 6.19 10.42
CA ASN A 185 -17.79 7.08 9.26
C ASN A 185 -16.80 6.56 8.20
N ILE A 186 -16.66 5.23 8.07
CA ILE A 186 -15.92 4.64 6.95
C ILE A 186 -16.77 4.80 5.68
N PRO A 187 -16.26 5.45 4.62
CA PRO A 187 -16.96 5.55 3.34
C PRO A 187 -17.32 4.16 2.82
N GLN A 188 -18.59 3.96 2.47
CA GLN A 188 -19.01 2.72 1.82
C GLN A 188 -18.55 2.72 0.37
N GLU A 189 -18.03 1.57 -0.07
CA GLU A 189 -17.71 1.35 -1.48
C GLU A 189 -18.99 1.44 -2.33
N SER A 190 -18.91 2.15 -3.45
CA SER A 190 -20.07 2.40 -4.31
C SER A 190 -20.68 1.10 -4.86
N ALA A 191 -22.00 1.09 -5.04
CA ALA A 191 -22.73 -0.07 -5.57
C ALA A 191 -22.19 -0.56 -6.93
N LYS A 192 -22.25 -1.87 -7.15
CA LYS A 192 -21.77 -2.54 -8.37
C LYS A 192 -22.49 -1.98 -9.61
N SER A 193 -21.72 -1.50 -10.60
CA SER A 193 -22.26 -1.18 -11.92
C SER A 193 -22.50 -2.45 -12.73
N LYS A 194 -23.33 -2.37 -13.78
CA LYS A 194 -23.58 -3.51 -14.69
C LYS A 194 -22.28 -3.85 -15.44
N ARG A 195 -21.82 -5.09 -15.29
CA ARG A 195 -20.64 -5.62 -15.99
C ARG A 195 -20.98 -5.97 -17.43
N LYS A 196 -20.09 -5.61 -18.36
CA LYS A 196 -20.08 -6.13 -19.74
C LYS A 196 -18.83 -7.00 -19.85
N VAL A 197 -18.97 -8.21 -20.38
CA VAL A 197 -17.85 -9.15 -20.52
C VAL A 197 -17.49 -9.28 -21.99
N SER A 198 -16.19 -9.22 -22.30
CA SER A 198 -15.64 -9.45 -23.63
C SER A 198 -14.80 -10.71 -23.62
N ALA A 199 -15.05 -11.63 -24.56
CA ALA A 199 -14.25 -12.85 -24.69
C ALA A 199 -12.79 -12.55 -25.01
N ASP A 200 -12.53 -11.48 -25.78
CA ASP A 200 -11.18 -11.08 -26.17
C ASP A 200 -10.37 -10.58 -24.99
N SER A 201 -10.98 -9.75 -24.12
CA SER A 201 -10.31 -9.23 -22.92
C SER A 201 -9.98 -10.34 -21.93
N VAL A 202 -10.88 -11.33 -21.79
CA VAL A 202 -10.62 -12.54 -20.99
C VAL A 202 -9.43 -13.31 -21.56
N ALA A 203 -9.42 -13.59 -22.87
CA ALA A 203 -8.33 -14.32 -23.52
C ALA A 203 -6.98 -13.58 -23.43
N TYR A 204 -7.01 -12.25 -23.56
CA TYR A 204 -5.84 -11.39 -23.44
C TYR A 204 -5.18 -11.52 -22.06
N PHE A 205 -5.93 -11.33 -20.97
CA PHE A 205 -5.35 -11.41 -19.63
C PHE A 205 -4.96 -12.83 -19.21
N THR A 206 -5.66 -13.86 -19.70
CA THR A 206 -5.25 -15.25 -19.47
C THR A 206 -3.85 -15.50 -20.05
N ARG A 207 -3.63 -15.17 -21.33
CA ARG A 207 -2.32 -15.32 -21.99
C ARG A 207 -1.23 -14.51 -21.29
N LEU A 208 -1.57 -13.29 -20.87
CA LEU A 208 -0.63 -12.38 -20.21
C LEU A 208 -0.17 -12.94 -18.87
N ARG A 209 -1.10 -13.48 -18.07
CA ARG A 209 -0.81 -14.11 -16.78
C ARG A 209 0.02 -15.38 -16.94
N GLU A 210 -0.32 -16.23 -17.91
CA GLU A 210 0.47 -17.45 -18.22
C GLU A 210 1.92 -17.10 -18.55
N LYS A 211 2.13 -16.14 -19.47
CA LYS A 211 3.46 -15.66 -19.84
C LYS A 211 4.22 -15.05 -18.66
N HIS A 212 3.51 -14.38 -17.75
CA HIS A 212 4.11 -13.78 -16.56
C HIS A 212 4.60 -14.86 -15.59
N LEU A 213 3.79 -15.89 -15.35
CA LEU A 213 4.17 -17.05 -14.55
C LEU A 213 5.38 -17.78 -15.13
N GLU A 214 5.42 -17.98 -16.45
CA GLU A 214 6.59 -18.56 -17.14
C GLU A 214 7.85 -17.70 -16.94
N SER A 215 7.73 -16.39 -17.10
CA SER A 215 8.84 -15.46 -16.88
C SER A 215 9.34 -15.49 -15.42
N GLN A 216 8.45 -15.63 -14.44
CA GLN A 216 8.83 -15.75 -13.03
C GLN A 216 9.56 -17.07 -12.75
N LYS A 217 9.05 -18.19 -13.27
CA LYS A 217 9.70 -19.51 -13.16
C LYS A 217 11.12 -19.46 -13.72
N HIS A 218 11.26 -18.96 -14.95
CA HIS A 218 12.55 -18.82 -15.60
C HIS A 218 13.54 -17.95 -14.79
N ASN A 219 13.07 -16.81 -14.26
CA ASN A 219 13.92 -15.93 -13.45
C ASN A 219 14.31 -16.55 -12.11
N SER A 220 13.42 -17.34 -11.49
CA SER A 220 13.70 -18.08 -10.27
C SER A 220 14.77 -19.16 -10.50
N GLU A 221 14.67 -19.93 -11.58
CA GLU A 221 15.65 -20.96 -11.97
C GLU A 221 17.03 -20.36 -12.25
N MET A 222 17.10 -19.22 -12.93
CA MET A 222 18.36 -18.50 -13.16
C MET A 222 19.00 -17.91 -11.89
N SER A 223 18.20 -17.65 -10.84
CA SER A 223 18.72 -17.16 -9.56
C SER A 223 19.38 -18.25 -8.72
N PHE A 224 18.99 -19.52 -8.88
CA PHE A 224 19.59 -20.66 -8.15
C PHE A 224 20.87 -21.18 -8.81
N SER A 225 21.07 -20.95 -10.11
CA SER A 225 22.23 -21.47 -10.86
C SER A 225 23.50 -20.62 -10.76
N LYS A 226 23.45 -19.44 -10.15
CA LYS A 226 24.64 -18.63 -9.84
C LYS A 226 25.05 -18.84 -8.37
N PRO A 227 26.03 -19.71 -8.06
CA PRO A 227 26.65 -19.67 -6.73
C PRO A 227 27.22 -18.28 -6.52
N ARG A 228 26.93 -17.66 -5.37
CA ARG A 228 27.67 -16.48 -4.89
C ARG A 228 29.14 -16.86 -4.90
N GLN A 229 29.91 -16.32 -5.85
CA GLN A 229 31.36 -16.46 -5.78
C GLN A 229 31.83 -15.76 -4.49
N PRO A 230 32.71 -16.41 -3.72
CA PRO A 230 33.18 -15.91 -2.43
C PRO A 230 33.91 -14.57 -2.53
#